data_AF-A0A090WLR9-F1
#
_entry.id   AF-A0A090WLR9-F1
#
_cell.length_a   1.000
_cell.length_b   1.000
_cell.length_c   1.000
_cell.angle_alpha   90.00
_cell.angle_beta   90.00
_cell.angle_gamma   90.00
#
_symmetry.space_group_name_H-M   'P 1'
#
loop_
_entity.id
_entity.type
_entity.pdbx_description
1 polymer ?
#
loop_
_entity_poly.entity_id
_entity_poly.type
_entity_poly.pdbx_seq_one_letter_code
_entity_poly.pdbx_strand_id
1 'polypeptide(L)'
;MEINYDNIKVIGFDADDTLWVNETYFREAEDEIGRLLSKYETPNKIDQELFKKEISNLPLYGYGIKAFTLSMVEVALELSNYTVSNKTIEAILNIGKICLISLWNF
;
A
#
# COMPACT_ATOMS: atom_id res chain seq x y z
N MET A 1 -18.43 35.31 19.84
CA MET A 1 -18.49 35.74 18.44
C MET A 1 -19.09 34.58 17.66
N GLU A 2 -20.30 34.72 17.13
CA GLU A 2 -20.95 33.68 16.35
C GLU A 2 -20.36 33.66 14.94
N ILE A 3 -19.99 32.46 14.46
CA ILE A 3 -19.50 32.27 13.09
C ILE A 3 -20.72 31.97 12.22
N ASN A 4 -20.94 32.78 11.18
CA ASN A 4 -22.00 32.57 10.20
C ASN A 4 -21.49 31.67 9.05
N TYR A 5 -22.23 30.61 8.75
CA TYR A 5 -21.91 29.62 7.71
C TYR A 5 -22.84 29.63 6.49
N ASP A 6 -23.80 30.58 6.39
CA ASP A 6 -24.87 30.60 5.39
C ASP A 6 -24.38 30.68 3.93
N ASN A 7 -23.13 31.13 3.74
CA ASN A 7 -22.48 31.27 2.44
C ASN A 7 -21.70 30.02 2.00
N ILE A 8 -21.55 29.00 2.84
CA ILE A 8 -20.93 27.74 2.43
C ILE A 8 -21.91 26.97 1.53
N LYS A 9 -21.49 26.68 0.29
CA LYS A 9 -22.32 25.95 -0.70
C LYS A 9 -21.82 24.54 -0.98
N VAL A 10 -20.54 24.26 -0.69
CA VAL A 10 -19.90 22.97 -0.95
C VAL A 10 -19.05 22.60 0.26
N ILE A 11 -19.15 21.34 0.68
CA ILE A 11 -18.27 20.73 1.67
C ILE A 11 -17.71 19.47 1.02
N GLY A 12 -16.39 19.42 0.86
CA GLY A 12 -15.68 18.22 0.44
C GLY A 12 -15.31 17.40 1.66
N PHE A 13 -15.64 16.11 1.63
CA PHE A 13 -15.12 15.15 2.58
C PHE A 13 -14.07 14.33 1.86
N ASP A 14 -12.92 14.16 2.50
CA ASP A 14 -11.99 13.12 2.08
C ASP A 14 -12.64 11.75 2.29
N ALA A 15 -12.16 10.75 1.59
CA ALA A 15 -12.74 9.42 1.58
C ALA A 15 -12.02 8.50 2.57
N ASP A 16 -10.77 8.18 2.26
CA ASP A 16 -9.95 7.23 3.01
C ASP A 16 -9.64 7.78 4.42
N ASP A 17 -9.85 6.95 5.44
CA ASP A 17 -9.68 7.26 6.87
C ASP A 17 -10.52 8.46 7.38
N THR A 18 -11.47 8.94 6.57
CA THR A 18 -12.46 9.96 6.92
C THR A 18 -13.88 9.40 6.87
N LEU A 19 -14.28 8.80 5.74
CA LEU A 19 -15.59 8.16 5.56
C LEU A 19 -15.53 6.66 5.84
N TRP A 20 -14.38 6.02 5.61
CA TRP A 20 -14.15 4.59 5.88
C TRP A 20 -12.72 4.30 6.29
N VAL A 21 -12.49 3.15 6.93
CA VAL A 21 -11.14 2.68 7.30
C VAL A 21 -10.38 2.25 6.06
N ASN A 22 -9.14 2.71 5.92
CA ASN A 22 -8.27 2.39 4.80
C ASN A 22 -6.84 2.00 5.25
N GLU A 23 -6.20 2.80 6.10
CA GLU A 23 -4.78 2.61 6.51
C GLU A 23 -4.49 1.23 7.12
N THR A 24 -5.45 0.64 7.86
CA THR A 24 -5.28 -0.68 8.47
C THR A 24 -4.96 -1.76 7.43
N TYR A 25 -5.56 -1.70 6.24
CA TYR A 25 -5.31 -2.69 5.19
C TYR A 25 -3.92 -2.54 4.57
N PHE A 26 -3.40 -1.31 4.49
CA PHE A 26 -2.02 -1.06 4.04
C PHE A 26 -1.02 -1.60 5.06
N ARG A 27 -1.25 -1.37 6.37
CA ARG A 27 -0.41 -1.91 7.45
C ARG A 27 -0.36 -3.44 7.45
N GLU A 28 -1.52 -4.09 7.31
CA GLU A 28 -1.59 -5.55 7.23
C GLU A 28 -0.81 -6.10 6.02
N ALA A 29 -0.84 -5.39 4.89
CA ALA A 29 -0.10 -5.77 3.69
C ALA A 29 1.43 -5.56 3.85
N GLU A 30 1.86 -4.48 4.50
CA GLU A 30 3.27 -4.25 4.86
C GLU A 30 3.79 -5.39 5.75
N ASP A 31 3.06 -5.75 6.81
CA ASP A 31 3.41 -6.84 7.71
C ASP A 31 3.51 -8.18 6.99
N GLU A 32 2.57 -8.48 6.09
CA GLU A 32 2.57 -9.72 5.33
C GLU A 32 3.72 -9.79 4.32
N ILE A 33 4.07 -8.66 3.68
CA ILE A 33 5.28 -8.57 2.85
C ILE A 33 6.55 -8.78 3.67
N GLY A 34 6.64 -8.14 4.84
CA GLY A 34 7.76 -8.31 5.76
C GLY A 34 7.96 -9.78 6.14
N ARG A 35 6.86 -10.51 6.40
CA ARG A 35 6.89 -11.96 6.62
C ARG A 35 7.28 -12.75 5.38
N LEU A 36 6.71 -12.43 4.22
CA LEU A 36 6.91 -13.16 2.98
C LEU A 36 8.37 -13.07 2.48
N LEU A 37 9.02 -11.93 2.72
CA LEU A 37 10.39 -11.65 2.28
C LEU A 37 11.43 -11.84 3.40
N SER A 38 11.04 -12.33 4.59
CA SER A 38 11.91 -12.42 5.77
C SER A 38 13.15 -13.30 5.60
N LYS A 39 13.18 -14.14 4.55
CA LYS A 39 14.34 -14.98 4.20
C LYS A 39 15.42 -14.22 3.41
N TYR A 40 15.08 -13.04 2.88
CA TYR A 40 15.98 -12.20 2.11
C TYR A 40 16.55 -11.07 2.96
N GLU A 41 15.73 -10.46 3.82
CA GLU A 41 16.12 -9.32 4.64
C GLU A 41 15.31 -9.25 5.96
N THR A 42 15.71 -8.35 6.85
CA THR A 42 14.95 -8.07 8.08
C THR A 42 13.66 -7.30 7.78
N PRO A 43 12.58 -7.45 8.59
CA PRO A 43 11.33 -6.70 8.38
C PRO A 43 11.54 -5.18 8.25
N ASN A 44 12.30 -4.56 9.16
CA ASN A 44 12.60 -3.13 9.11
C ASN A 44 13.33 -2.72 7.82
N LYS A 45 14.20 -3.57 7.28
CA LYS A 45 14.88 -3.31 6.01
C LYS A 45 13.91 -3.43 4.83
N ILE A 46 13.02 -4.42 4.85
CA ILE A 46 11.99 -4.62 3.84
C ILE A 46 11.06 -3.40 3.79
N ASP A 47 10.58 -2.93 4.94
CA ASP A 47 9.70 -1.75 5.03
C ASP A 47 10.39 -0.50 4.48
N GLN A 48 11.66 -0.30 4.82
CA GLN A 48 12.44 0.84 4.31
C GLN A 48 12.64 0.79 2.79
N GLU A 49 12.91 -0.38 2.22
CA GLU A 49 13.08 -0.52 0.78
C GLU A 49 11.74 -0.41 0.05
N LEU A 50 10.64 -0.89 0.64
CA LEU A 50 9.29 -0.70 0.11
C LEU A 50 8.92 0.78 0.05
N PHE A 51 9.10 1.50 1.16
CA PHE A 51 8.83 2.94 1.20
C PHE A 51 9.67 3.71 0.16
N LYS A 52 10.96 3.41 0.06
CA LYS A 52 11.82 4.03 -0.97
C LYS A 52 11.31 3.73 -2.38
N LYS A 53 10.88 2.50 -2.63
CA LYS A 53 10.35 2.09 -3.93
C LYS A 53 9.09 2.87 -4.28
N GLU A 54 8.14 2.95 -3.36
CA GLU A 54 6.90 3.72 -3.53
C GLU A 54 7.18 5.18 -3.86
N ILE A 55 8.06 5.85 -3.11
CA ILE A 55 8.44 7.24 -3.36
C ILE A 55 9.09 7.39 -4.74
N SER A 56 9.97 6.46 -5.12
CA SER A 56 10.63 6.49 -6.44
C SER A 56 9.66 6.27 -7.60
N ASN A 57 8.63 5.44 -7.38
CA ASN A 57 7.61 5.10 -8.38
C ASN A 57 6.44 6.09 -8.42
N LEU A 58 6.32 6.97 -7.44
CA LEU A 58 5.23 7.94 -7.33
C LEU A 58 5.01 8.76 -8.62
N PRO A 59 6.04 9.25 -9.33
CA PRO A 59 5.84 9.99 -10.58
C PRO A 59 5.25 9.16 -11.73
N LEU A 60 5.42 7.82 -11.71
CA LEU A 60 5.00 6.92 -12.77
C LEU A 60 3.67 6.21 -12.44
N TYR A 61 3.56 5.64 -11.24
CA TYR A 61 2.38 4.84 -10.85
C TYR A 61 1.34 5.66 -10.11
N GLY A 62 1.70 6.82 -9.55
CA GLY A 62 0.82 7.59 -8.68
C GLY A 62 0.52 6.86 -7.37
N TYR A 63 -0.63 7.16 -6.78
CA TYR A 63 -1.07 6.60 -5.50
C TYR A 63 -1.99 5.39 -5.67
N GLY A 64 -2.17 4.63 -4.58
CA GLY A 64 -3.18 3.58 -4.44
C GLY A 64 -2.65 2.16 -4.60
N ILE A 65 -3.53 1.19 -4.36
CA ILE A 65 -3.16 -0.23 -4.17
C ILE A 65 -2.44 -0.84 -5.36
N LYS A 66 -2.76 -0.43 -6.59
CA LYS A 66 -2.07 -0.92 -7.79
C LYS A 66 -0.60 -0.49 -7.81
N ALA A 67 -0.32 0.78 -7.51
CA ALA A 67 1.04 1.31 -7.41
C ALA A 67 1.81 0.61 -6.28
N PHE A 68 1.15 0.43 -5.14
CA PHE A 68 1.70 -0.30 -3.99
C PHE A 68 2.05 -1.75 -4.36
N THR A 69 1.15 -2.47 -5.04
CA THR A 69 1.37 -3.86 -5.46
C THR A 69 2.54 -4.00 -6.43
N LEU A 70 2.67 -3.08 -7.39
CA LEU A 70 3.82 -3.08 -8.31
C LEU A 70 5.13 -2.83 -7.55
N SER A 71 5.12 -1.90 -6.60
CA SER A 71 6.29 -1.62 -5.74
C SER A 71 6.68 -2.82 -4.89
N MET A 72 5.71 -3.56 -4.32
CA MET A 72 5.98 -4.82 -3.60
C MET A 72 6.66 -5.87 -4.50
N VAL A 73 6.21 -6.01 -5.76
CA VAL A 73 6.83 -6.92 -6.73
C VAL A 73 8.27 -6.50 -7.03
N GLU A 74 8.51 -5.22 -7.28
CA GLU A 74 9.86 -4.69 -7.58
C GLU A 74 10.82 -4.88 -6.41
N VAL A 75 10.38 -4.61 -5.18
CA VAL A 75 11.16 -4.85 -3.95
C VAL A 75 11.49 -6.34 -3.80
N ALA A 76 10.53 -7.22 -4.03
CA ALA A 76 10.77 -8.65 -3.94
C ALA A 76 11.79 -9.15 -4.98
N LEU A 77 11.75 -8.61 -6.19
CA LEU A 77 12.75 -8.89 -7.23
C LEU A 77 14.13 -8.40 -6.80
N GLU A 78 14.24 -7.16 -6.32
CA GLU A 78 15.53 -6.56 -5.96
C GLU A 78 16.16 -7.18 -4.71
N LEU A 79 15.41 -7.34 -3.61
CA LEU A 79 15.91 -7.92 -2.37
C LEU A 79 16.30 -9.40 -2.51
N SER A 80 15.62 -10.12 -3.40
CA SER A 80 15.97 -11.51 -3.70
C SER A 80 17.12 -11.67 -4.69
N ASN A 81 17.69 -10.56 -5.20
CA ASN A 81 18.61 -10.58 -6.34
C ASN A 81 18.05 -11.40 -7.52
N TYR A 82 16.77 -11.16 -7.84
CA TYR A 82 16.02 -11.82 -8.91
C TYR A 82 15.90 -13.35 -8.77
N THR A 83 16.01 -13.87 -7.54
CA THR A 83 15.82 -15.30 -7.23
C THR A 83 14.49 -15.60 -6.52
N VAL A 84 13.62 -14.58 -6.38
CA VAL A 84 12.28 -14.74 -5.81
C VAL A 84 11.47 -15.78 -6.58
N SER A 85 10.79 -16.65 -5.83
CA SER A 85 10.01 -17.72 -6.44
C SER A 85 8.74 -17.18 -7.08
N ASN A 86 8.26 -17.83 -8.15
CA ASN A 86 6.97 -17.51 -8.76
C ASN A 86 5.81 -17.60 -7.74
N LYS A 87 5.91 -18.50 -6.75
CA LYS A 87 4.93 -18.62 -5.66
C LYS A 87 4.93 -17.42 -4.72
N THR A 88 6.08 -16.82 -4.50
CA THR A 88 6.19 -15.57 -3.75
C THR A 88 5.55 -14.43 -4.52
N ILE A 89 5.83 -14.29 -5.83
CA ILE A 89 5.17 -13.26 -6.66
C ILE A 89 3.65 -13.47 -6.70
N GLU A 90 3.17 -14.71 -6.81
CA GLU A 90 1.75 -15.05 -6.71
C GLU A 90 1.14 -14.59 -5.38
N ALA A 91 1.84 -14.79 -4.26
CA ALA A 91 1.41 -14.32 -2.96
C ALA A 91 1.32 -12.78 -2.89
N ILE A 92 2.30 -12.05 -3.44
CA ILE A 92 2.27 -10.57 -3.52
C ILE A 92 1.04 -10.08 -4.30
N LEU A 93 0.75 -10.71 -5.44
CA LEU A 93 -0.44 -10.39 -6.22
C LEU A 93 -1.74 -10.64 -5.43
N ASN A 94 -1.76 -11.67 -4.59
CA ASN A 94 -2.92 -11.96 -3.74
C ASN A 94 -3.06 -10.95 -2.60
N ILE A 95 -1.96 -10.47 -2.00
CA ILE A 95 -1.99 -9.36 -1.03
C ILE A 95 -2.64 -8.13 -1.67
N GLY A 96 -2.18 -7.72 -2.86
CA GLY A 96 -2.77 -6.58 -3.58
C GLY A 96 -4.26 -6.75 -3.89
N LYS A 97 -4.70 -7.97 -4.27
CA LYS A 97 -6.12 -8.27 -4.49
C LYS A 97 -6.94 -8.20 -3.20
N ILE A 98 -6.40 -8.70 -2.09
CA ILE A 98 -7.05 -8.62 -0.78
C ILE A 98 -7.25 -7.16 -0.41
N CYS A 99 -6.21 -6.31 -0.50
CA CYS A 99 -6.35 -4.88 -0.25
C CYS A 99 -7.45 -4.26 -1.13
N LEU A 100 -7.49 -4.59 -2.42
CA LEU A 100 -8.53 -4.08 -3.31
C LEU A 100 -9.91 -4.49 -2.84
N ILE A 101 -10.13 -5.77 -2.53
CA ILE A 101 -11.42 -6.33 -2.08
C ILE A 101 -11.85 -5.73 -0.74
N SER A 102 -10.90 -5.52 0.18
CA SER A 102 -11.16 -4.94 1.50
C SER A 102 -11.79 -3.54 1.42
N LEU A 103 -11.46 -2.77 0.38
CA LEU A 103 -12.08 -1.47 0.10
C LEU A 103 -13.48 -1.55 -0.54
N TRP A 104 -14.08 -2.74 -0.71
CA TRP A 104 -15.46 -2.87 -1.21
C TRP A 104 -16.40 -3.48 -0.17
N ASN A 105 -15.93 -3.77 1.04
CA ASN A 105 -16.75 -4.38 2.11
C ASN A 105 -17.58 -3.35 2.89
N PHE A 106 -18.07 -2.31 2.22
CA PHE A 106 -18.95 -1.27 2.78
C PHE A 106 -20.43 -1.64 2.64
#